data_AF-A0A1J4YC82-F1
#
_entry.id   AF-A0A1J4YC82-F1
#
_cell.length_a   1.000
_cell.length_b   1.000
_cell.length_c   1.000
_cell.angle_alpha   90.00
_cell.angle_beta   90.00
_cell.angle_gamma   90.00
#
_symmetry.space_group_name_H-M   'P 1'
#
loop_
_entity.id
_entity.type
_entity.pdbx_description
1 polymer ?
#
loop_
_entity_poly.entity_id
_entity_poly.type
_entity_poly.pdbx_seq_one_letter_code
_entity_poly.pdbx_strand_id
1 'polypeptide(L)'
;MAGRSFAPQQKHTTLLPQLAQLQHEQKQLSGKLSETEALLSLRDGQIEGLKQEMQLQRNEKVSLLQRLEVFDDVLAARKIQGVHFLRPQFIWKENNLISYKLILVKGDNYPRWIIGHLKFSVTDSNGNVLFLSNEKGKDSYKIEMTSQEFIEDTLVWTQQWQPERLTVTLINHEGRETGSIEVPISTTGSRQSDLPKEQKP
;
A
#
# COMPACT_ATOMS: atom_id res chain seq x y z
N MET A 1 51.37 39.67 -82.72
CA MET A 1 51.58 39.36 -81.29
C MET A 1 50.27 38.89 -80.70
N ALA A 2 50.33 37.80 -79.93
CA ALA A 2 49.22 37.07 -79.37
C ALA A 2 48.58 37.79 -78.17
N GLY A 3 47.29 37.52 -77.96
CA GLY A 3 46.56 37.93 -76.76
C GLY A 3 45.24 37.18 -76.68
N ARG A 4 45.28 35.85 -76.62
CA ARG A 4 44.11 35.04 -76.25
C ARG A 4 43.85 35.28 -74.76
N SER A 5 42.89 36.14 -74.43
CA SER A 5 42.34 36.19 -73.08
C SER A 5 41.26 35.11 -72.99
N PHE A 6 41.56 34.07 -72.22
CA PHE A 6 40.61 33.03 -71.84
C PHE A 6 39.57 33.65 -70.90
N ALA A 7 38.29 33.50 -71.24
CA ALA A 7 37.22 33.62 -70.26
C ALA A 7 36.97 32.23 -69.65
N PRO A 8 37.33 31.99 -68.37
CA PRO A 8 36.66 30.96 -67.60
C PRO A 8 35.51 31.60 -66.81
N GLN A 9 34.64 30.77 -66.25
CA GLN A 9 33.57 31.10 -65.30
C GLN A 9 32.16 31.29 -65.87
N GLN A 10 31.61 30.24 -66.47
CA GLN A 10 30.15 30.06 -66.54
C GLN A 10 29.59 28.99 -65.58
N LYS A 11 30.44 28.35 -64.75
CA LYS A 11 30.00 27.32 -63.79
C LYS A 11 29.67 27.84 -62.38
N HIS A 12 30.03 29.07 -62.03
CA HIS A 12 29.86 29.62 -60.68
C HIS A 12 28.48 30.25 -60.44
N THR A 13 27.81 30.70 -61.49
CA THR A 13 26.55 31.47 -61.39
C THR A 13 25.33 30.60 -61.10
N THR A 14 25.34 29.32 -61.47
CA THR A 14 24.26 28.36 -61.21
C THR A 14 24.30 27.75 -59.80
N LEU A 15 25.46 27.81 -59.12
CA LEU A 15 25.64 27.24 -57.78
C LEU A 15 25.07 28.13 -56.66
N LEU A 16 25.12 29.45 -56.83
CA LEU A 16 24.58 30.41 -55.85
C LEU A 16 23.05 30.31 -55.65
N PRO A 17 22.20 30.26 -56.70
CA PRO A 17 20.76 30.11 -56.51
C PRO A 17 20.39 28.75 -55.93
N GLN A 18 21.12 27.67 -56.28
CA GLN A 18 20.94 26.35 -55.66
C GLN A 18 21.30 26.36 -54.17
N LEU A 19 22.38 27.04 -53.79
CA LEU A 19 22.80 27.15 -52.39
C LEU A 19 21.79 27.97 -51.56
N ALA A 20 21.25 29.05 -52.12
CA ALA A 20 20.18 29.83 -51.49
C ALA A 20 18.89 29.03 -51.32
N GLN A 21 18.52 28.22 -52.32
CA GLN A 21 17.36 27.33 -52.24
C GLN A 21 17.55 26.24 -51.18
N LEU A 22 18.71 25.61 -51.11
CA LEU A 22 19.04 24.61 -50.09
C LEU A 22 19.06 25.21 -48.68
N GLN A 23 19.57 26.44 -48.50
CA GLN A 23 19.50 27.13 -47.21
C GLN A 23 18.06 27.47 -46.80
N HIS A 24 17.20 27.83 -47.75
CA HIS A 24 15.80 28.06 -47.50
C HIS A 24 15.08 26.77 -47.08
N GLU A 25 15.31 25.68 -47.80
CA GLU A 25 14.79 24.34 -47.47
C GLU A 25 15.28 23.87 -46.09
N GLN A 26 16.57 24.06 -45.78
CA GLN A 26 17.13 23.72 -44.47
C GLN A 26 16.44 24.50 -43.34
N LYS A 27 16.21 25.81 -43.53
CA LYS A 27 15.53 26.63 -42.53
C LYS A 27 14.07 26.21 -42.34
N GLN A 28 13.36 25.89 -43.43
CA GLN A 28 11.99 25.38 -43.35
C GLN A 28 11.93 24.02 -42.64
N LEU A 29 12.84 23.10 -42.96
CA LEU A 29 12.91 21.78 -42.34
C LEU A 29 13.25 21.89 -40.86
N SER A 30 14.21 22.74 -40.49
CA SER A 30 14.55 22.98 -39.08
C SER A 30 13.38 23.58 -38.30
N GLY A 31 12.62 24.51 -38.89
CA GLY A 31 11.41 25.06 -38.27
C GLY A 31 10.34 23.99 -38.03
N LYS A 32 10.07 23.16 -39.04
CA LYS A 32 9.14 22.02 -38.92
C LYS A 32 9.60 21.01 -37.86
N LEU A 33 10.90 20.71 -37.82
CA LEU A 33 11.48 19.78 -36.86
C LEU A 33 11.28 20.30 -35.43
N SER A 34 11.60 21.57 -35.18
CA SER A 34 11.39 22.21 -33.87
C SER A 34 9.91 22.23 -33.45
N GLU A 35 8.99 22.50 -34.38
CA GLU A 35 7.54 22.45 -34.11
C GLU A 35 7.10 21.03 -33.75
N THR A 36 7.57 20.02 -34.50
CA THR A 36 7.24 18.62 -34.20
C THR A 36 7.84 18.15 -32.87
N GLU A 37 9.05 18.57 -32.52
CA GLU A 37 9.68 18.25 -31.23
C GLU A 37 8.90 18.89 -30.07
N ALA A 38 8.48 20.14 -30.22
CA ALA A 38 7.65 20.82 -29.22
C ALA A 38 6.29 20.10 -29.04
N LEU A 39 5.66 19.69 -30.13
CA LEU A 39 4.42 18.91 -30.09
C LEU A 39 4.61 17.54 -29.47
N LEU A 40 5.70 16.83 -29.80
CA LEU A 40 6.02 15.53 -29.21
C LEU A 40 6.25 15.67 -27.70
N SER A 41 7.06 16.64 -27.28
CA SER A 41 7.32 16.91 -25.85
C SER A 41 6.04 17.22 -25.08
N LEU A 42 5.13 18.01 -25.66
CA LEU A 42 3.81 18.28 -25.05
C LEU A 42 2.98 17.00 -24.90
N ARG A 43 2.98 16.12 -25.92
CA ARG A 43 2.23 14.86 -25.89
C ARG A 43 2.84 13.87 -24.91
N ASP A 44 4.16 13.80 -24.83
CA ASP A 44 4.86 12.97 -23.87
C ASP A 44 4.54 13.41 -22.44
N GLY A 45 4.53 14.72 -22.17
CA GLY A 45 4.09 15.26 -20.88
C GLY A 45 2.62 14.93 -20.56
N GLN A 46 1.72 14.97 -21.54
CA GLN A 46 0.33 14.55 -21.36
C GLN A 46 0.21 13.05 -21.07
N ILE A 47 0.96 12.21 -21.78
CA ILE A 47 0.99 10.76 -21.57
C ILE A 47 1.51 10.44 -20.17
N GLU A 48 2.56 11.12 -19.72
CA GLU A 48 3.10 10.93 -18.38
C GLU A 48 2.10 11.36 -17.30
N GLY A 49 1.43 12.50 -17.48
CA GLY A 49 0.35 12.94 -16.59
C GLY A 49 -0.78 11.91 -16.48
N LEU A 50 -1.27 11.41 -17.62
CA LEU A 50 -2.32 10.38 -17.63
C LEU A 50 -1.86 9.06 -17.00
N LYS A 51 -0.59 8.67 -17.18
CA LYS A 51 -0.03 7.47 -16.51
C LYS A 51 -0.01 7.62 -14.99
N GLN A 52 0.37 8.79 -14.49
CA GLN A 52 0.36 9.08 -13.06
C GLN A 52 -1.07 9.05 -12.51
N GLU A 53 -2.01 9.69 -13.19
CA GLU A 53 -3.43 9.69 -12.80
C GLU A 53 -4.00 8.27 -12.78
N MET A 54 -3.75 7.46 -13.82
CA MET A 54 -4.15 6.05 -13.86
C MET A 54 -3.56 5.26 -12.69
N GLN A 55 -2.33 5.53 -12.29
CA GLN A 55 -1.70 4.84 -11.16
C GLN A 55 -2.34 5.24 -9.83
N LEU A 56 -2.67 6.52 -9.64
CA LEU A 56 -3.40 7.01 -8.47
C LEU A 56 -4.77 6.34 -8.37
N GLN A 57 -5.56 6.37 -9.45
CA GLN A 57 -6.88 5.73 -9.49
C GLN A 57 -6.81 4.22 -9.23
N ARG A 58 -5.77 3.53 -9.72
CA ARG A 58 -5.55 2.11 -9.40
C ARG A 58 -5.31 1.89 -7.91
N ASN A 59 -4.45 2.70 -7.30
CA ASN A 59 -4.16 2.60 -5.87
C ASN A 59 -5.41 2.87 -5.02
N GLU A 60 -6.20 3.89 -5.38
CA GLU A 60 -7.48 4.20 -4.74
C GLU A 60 -8.48 3.04 -4.86
N LYS A 61 -8.62 2.47 -6.06
CA LYS A 61 -9.50 1.31 -6.28
C LYS A 61 -9.11 0.12 -5.39
N VAL A 62 -7.82 -0.18 -5.27
CA VAL A 62 -7.34 -1.26 -4.41
C VAL A 62 -7.69 -1.00 -2.94
N SER A 63 -7.46 0.23 -2.47
CA SER A 63 -7.82 0.64 -1.10
C SER A 63 -9.33 0.52 -0.83
N LEU A 64 -10.16 0.94 -1.78
CA LEU A 64 -11.62 0.83 -1.66
C LEU A 64 -12.10 -0.62 -1.63
N LEU A 65 -11.51 -1.50 -2.46
CA LEU A 65 -11.83 -2.92 -2.46
C LEU A 65 -11.46 -3.58 -1.12
N GLN A 66 -10.29 -3.27 -0.57
CA GLN A 66 -9.89 -3.76 0.76
C GLN A 66 -10.87 -3.30 1.84
N ARG A 67 -11.34 -2.05 1.76
CA ARG A 67 -12.32 -1.52 2.72
C ARG A 67 -13.69 -2.22 2.59
N LEU A 68 -14.12 -2.50 1.37
CA LEU A 68 -15.37 -3.22 1.11
C LEU A 68 -15.31 -4.64 1.68
N GLU A 69 -14.21 -5.34 1.47
CA GLU A 69 -13.99 -6.68 2.02
C GLU A 69 -14.04 -6.69 3.55
N VAL A 70 -13.46 -5.69 4.22
CA VAL A 70 -13.57 -5.53 5.69
C VAL A 70 -15.03 -5.37 6.12
N PHE A 71 -15.84 -4.61 5.39
CA PHE A 71 -17.25 -4.45 5.73
C PHE A 71 -18.04 -5.73 5.52
N ASP A 72 -17.76 -6.49 4.47
CA ASP A 72 -18.40 -7.79 4.24
C ASP A 72 -18.06 -8.77 5.37
N ASP A 73 -16.81 -8.81 5.81
CA ASP A 73 -16.38 -9.62 6.97
C ASP A 73 -17.14 -9.22 8.25
N VAL A 74 -17.26 -7.91 8.51
CA VAL A 74 -18.00 -7.40 9.67
C VAL A 74 -19.48 -7.78 9.59
N LEU A 75 -20.11 -7.62 8.42
CA LEU A 75 -21.51 -7.98 8.23
C LEU A 75 -21.74 -9.49 8.35
N ALA A 76 -20.80 -10.30 7.87
CA ALA A 76 -20.84 -11.76 8.03
C ALA A 76 -20.73 -12.14 9.51
N ALA A 77 -19.75 -11.58 10.23
CA ALA A 77 -19.55 -11.84 11.65
C ALA A 77 -20.76 -11.39 12.51
N ARG A 78 -21.41 -10.28 12.15
CA ARG A 78 -22.62 -9.81 12.85
C ARG A 78 -23.79 -10.80 12.82
N LYS A 79 -23.85 -11.67 11.81
CA LYS A 79 -24.90 -12.69 11.68
C LYS A 79 -24.70 -13.90 12.60
N ILE A 80 -23.49 -14.10 13.10
CA ILE A 80 -23.11 -15.26 13.92
C ILE A 80 -23.09 -14.82 15.37
N GLN A 81 -23.75 -15.55 16.28
CA GLN A 81 -23.77 -15.21 17.71
C GLN A 81 -22.35 -15.19 18.32
N GLY A 82 -22.13 -14.30 19.30
CA GLY A 82 -20.87 -14.19 20.06
C GLY A 82 -20.02 -12.98 19.68
N VAL A 83 -18.78 -12.93 20.17
CA VAL A 83 -17.81 -11.90 19.79
C VAL A 83 -16.74 -12.53 18.91
N HIS A 84 -16.51 -11.94 17.75
CA HIS A 84 -15.61 -12.46 16.74
C HIS A 84 -14.39 -11.54 16.60
N PHE A 85 -13.22 -12.16 16.46
CA PHE A 85 -11.98 -11.47 16.12
C PHE A 85 -11.79 -11.51 14.61
N LEU A 86 -11.76 -10.35 13.97
CA LEU A 86 -11.55 -10.24 12.53
C LEU A 86 -10.21 -9.56 12.24
N ARG A 87 -9.56 -10.07 11.19
CA ARG A 87 -8.29 -9.56 10.65
C ARG A 87 -7.25 -9.23 11.74
N PRO A 88 -6.97 -10.14 12.67
CA PRO A 88 -5.94 -9.90 13.66
C PRO A 88 -4.58 -9.86 12.96
N GLN A 89 -3.84 -8.79 13.18
CA GLN A 89 -2.52 -8.58 12.62
C GLN A 89 -1.59 -8.10 13.72
N PHE A 90 -0.47 -8.80 13.86
CA PHE A 90 0.60 -8.44 14.78
C PHE A 90 1.87 -8.27 13.96
N ILE A 91 2.57 -7.17 14.18
CA ILE A 91 3.78 -6.84 13.44
C ILE A 91 4.87 -6.38 14.39
N TRP A 92 6.04 -6.99 14.29
CA TRP A 92 7.25 -6.52 14.93
C TRP A 92 7.66 -5.17 14.36
N LYS A 93 7.71 -4.17 15.22
CA LYS A 93 8.30 -2.86 14.99
C LYS A 93 9.70 -2.79 15.61
N GLU A 94 10.41 -1.72 15.28
CA GLU A 94 11.66 -1.37 15.93
C GLU A 94 11.46 -1.19 17.45
N ASN A 95 12.55 -1.28 18.22
CA ASN A 95 12.58 -1.09 19.68
C ASN A 95 11.79 -2.13 20.50
N ASN A 96 11.74 -3.39 20.03
CA ASN A 96 11.02 -4.48 20.71
C ASN A 96 9.55 -4.14 20.97
N LEU A 97 8.91 -3.48 20.00
CA LEU A 97 7.49 -3.19 20.03
C LEU A 97 6.77 -4.13 19.09
N ILE A 98 5.60 -4.62 19.51
CA ILE A 98 4.68 -5.35 18.65
C ILE A 98 3.48 -4.44 18.42
N SER A 99 3.35 -3.90 17.21
CA SER A 99 2.10 -3.24 16.84
C SER A 99 1.05 -4.27 16.53
N TYR A 100 -0.18 -4.00 16.94
CA TYR A 100 -1.29 -4.86 16.60
C TYR A 100 -2.46 -4.06 16.05
N LYS A 101 -3.21 -4.73 15.19
CA LYS A 101 -4.48 -4.26 14.65
C LYS A 101 -5.45 -5.42 14.64
N LEU A 102 -6.63 -5.23 15.18
CA LEU A 102 -7.70 -6.23 15.12
C LEU A 102 -9.05 -5.53 15.15
N ILE A 103 -10.07 -6.25 14.68
CA ILE A 103 -11.45 -5.78 14.70
C ILE A 103 -12.25 -6.75 15.56
N LEU A 104 -12.90 -6.23 16.60
CA LEU A 104 -13.88 -7.01 17.34
C LEU A 104 -15.26 -6.73 16.77
N VAL A 105 -16.01 -7.79 16.53
CA VAL A 105 -17.38 -7.69 16.05
C VAL A 105 -18.30 -8.44 16.99
N LYS A 106 -19.29 -7.73 17.49
CA LYS A 106 -20.40 -8.31 18.22
C LYS A 106 -21.42 -8.85 17.25
N GLY A 107 -21.58 -10.16 17.31
CA GLY A 107 -22.68 -10.91 16.73
C GLY A 107 -23.99 -10.73 17.47
N ASP A 108 -25.09 -10.81 16.73
CA ASP A 108 -26.45 -10.75 17.26
C ASP A 108 -26.79 -9.44 18.00
N ASN A 109 -28.08 -9.22 18.28
CA ASN A 109 -28.56 -7.97 18.87
C ASN A 109 -28.45 -7.96 20.40
N TYR A 110 -28.56 -9.11 21.07
CA TYR A 110 -28.50 -9.23 22.53
C TYR A 110 -27.18 -9.87 23.01
N PRO A 111 -26.54 -9.40 24.10
CA PRO A 111 -26.86 -8.20 24.89
C PRO A 111 -26.70 -6.91 24.07
N ARG A 112 -27.24 -5.75 24.47
CA ARG A 112 -27.11 -4.53 23.64
C ARG A 112 -25.68 -3.98 23.56
N TRP A 113 -24.85 -4.30 24.56
CA TRP A 113 -23.52 -3.75 24.79
C TRP A 113 -22.63 -4.90 25.21
N ILE A 114 -21.37 -4.90 24.77
CA ILE A 114 -20.33 -5.81 25.27
C ILE A 114 -19.32 -4.95 26.02
N ILE A 115 -19.06 -5.33 27.27
CA ILE A 115 -18.07 -4.71 28.15
C ILE A 115 -17.09 -5.79 28.58
N GLY A 116 -15.81 -5.49 28.47
CA GLY A 116 -14.75 -6.42 28.81
C GLY A 116 -13.36 -5.81 28.65
N HIS A 117 -12.37 -6.68 28.53
CA HIS A 117 -11.02 -6.28 28.19
C HIS A 117 -10.28 -7.37 27.40
N LEU A 118 -9.35 -6.96 26.56
CA LEU A 118 -8.38 -7.86 25.94
C LEU A 118 -7.16 -7.99 26.83
N LYS A 119 -6.64 -9.22 26.90
CA LYS A 119 -5.28 -9.48 27.36
C LYS A 119 -4.49 -10.10 26.23
N PHE A 120 -3.20 -9.75 26.21
CA PHE A 120 -2.26 -10.25 25.23
C PHE A 120 -1.23 -11.09 25.98
N SER A 121 -0.97 -12.29 25.49
CA SER A 121 -0.01 -13.18 26.12
C SER A 121 0.78 -13.98 25.10
N VAL A 122 1.93 -14.44 25.54
CA VAL A 122 2.84 -15.28 24.77
C VAL A 122 3.25 -16.44 25.64
N THR A 123 3.33 -17.63 25.06
CA THR A 123 3.88 -18.81 25.75
C THR A 123 5.37 -18.94 25.45
N ASP A 124 6.20 -19.05 26.49
CA ASP A 124 7.63 -19.28 26.35
C ASP A 124 7.93 -20.75 25.99
N SER A 125 9.21 -21.07 25.70
CA SER A 125 9.62 -22.44 25.37
C SER A 125 9.46 -23.43 26.54
N ASN A 126 9.26 -22.94 27.77
CA ASN A 126 9.04 -23.74 28.96
C ASN A 126 7.54 -23.93 29.27
N GLY A 127 6.65 -23.35 28.46
CA GLY A 127 5.20 -23.40 28.67
C GLY A 127 4.65 -22.33 29.62
N ASN A 128 5.46 -21.37 30.08
CA ASN A 128 4.99 -20.27 30.92
C ASN A 128 4.30 -19.21 30.07
N VAL A 129 3.19 -18.69 30.59
CA VAL A 129 2.43 -17.61 29.96
C VAL A 129 2.95 -16.27 30.46
N LEU A 130 3.44 -15.45 29.53
CA LEU A 130 3.89 -14.08 29.76
C LEU A 130 2.83 -13.12 29.23
N PHE A 131 2.29 -12.27 30.11
CA PHE A 131 1.36 -11.21 29.72
C PHE A 131 2.10 -9.98 29.23
N LEU A 132 1.58 -9.37 28.18
CA LEU A 132 2.14 -8.19 27.55
C LEU A 132 1.41 -6.94 28.00
N SER A 133 2.18 -5.88 28.19
CA SER A 133 1.68 -4.55 28.51
C SER A 133 1.91 -3.59 27.35
N ASN A 134 1.06 -2.57 27.24
CA ASN A 134 1.31 -1.46 26.33
C ASN A 134 2.39 -0.51 26.87
N GLU A 135 2.76 0.50 26.08
CA GLU A 135 3.77 1.50 26.45
C GLU A 135 3.42 2.29 27.73
N LYS A 136 2.14 2.30 28.13
CA LYS A 136 1.65 2.93 29.37
C LYS A 136 1.67 1.97 30.57
N GLY A 137 2.20 0.76 30.40
CA GLY A 137 2.27 -0.27 31.43
C GLY A 137 0.94 -0.96 31.74
N LYS A 138 -0.10 -0.78 30.91
CA LYS A 138 -1.37 -1.49 31.06
C LYS A 138 -1.29 -2.88 30.42
N ASP A 139 -1.64 -3.89 31.17
CA ASP A 139 -1.68 -5.32 30.76
C ASP A 139 -2.97 -5.71 30.02
N SER A 140 -3.90 -4.75 29.88
CA SER A 140 -5.23 -4.99 29.35
C SER A 140 -5.80 -3.77 28.61
N TYR A 141 -6.53 -4.06 27.53
CA TYR A 141 -7.25 -3.06 26.74
C TYR A 141 -8.74 -3.13 27.05
N LYS A 142 -9.34 -2.06 27.58
CA LYS A 142 -10.78 -2.04 27.91
C LYS A 142 -11.61 -1.91 26.65
N ILE A 143 -12.67 -2.71 26.58
CA ILE A 143 -13.62 -2.75 25.46
C ILE A 143 -15.00 -2.30 25.97
N GLU A 144 -15.63 -1.41 25.20
CA GLU A 144 -17.06 -1.11 25.32
C GLU A 144 -17.62 -0.89 23.92
N MET A 145 -18.36 -1.87 23.41
CA MET A 145 -18.87 -1.81 22.03
C MET A 145 -20.34 -2.23 21.94
N THR A 146 -21.07 -1.58 21.04
CA THR A 146 -22.45 -1.93 20.65
C THR A 146 -22.51 -2.78 19.39
N SER A 147 -21.47 -2.75 18.56
CA SER A 147 -21.48 -3.31 17.21
C SER A 147 -20.12 -3.87 16.80
N GLN A 148 -19.15 -3.00 16.56
CA GLN A 148 -17.78 -3.36 16.26
C GLN A 148 -16.82 -2.32 16.84
N GLU A 149 -15.60 -2.74 17.10
CA GLU A 149 -14.52 -1.88 17.57
C GLU A 149 -13.25 -2.17 16.77
N PHE A 150 -12.63 -1.13 16.23
CA PHE A 150 -11.36 -1.20 15.54
C PHE A 150 -10.28 -0.84 16.55
N ILE A 151 -9.40 -1.79 16.85
CA ILE A 151 -8.39 -1.65 17.89
C ILE A 151 -7.02 -1.66 17.21
N GLU A 152 -6.24 -0.62 17.48
CA GLU A 152 -4.87 -0.47 17.02
C GLU A 152 -4.04 0.13 18.16
N ASP A 153 -2.99 -0.56 18.59
CA ASP A 153 -2.08 -0.10 19.64
C ASP A 153 -0.73 -0.84 19.54
N THR A 154 0.16 -0.59 20.50
CA THR A 154 1.48 -1.21 20.62
C THR A 154 1.62 -1.97 21.94
N LEU A 155 2.32 -3.10 21.87
CA LEU A 155 2.71 -3.91 23.02
C LEU A 155 4.22 -3.85 23.18
N VAL A 156 4.68 -3.75 24.43
CA VAL A 156 6.09 -3.72 24.77
C VAL A 156 6.58 -5.14 25.01
N TRP A 157 7.68 -5.50 24.35
CA TRP A 157 8.36 -6.76 24.55
C TRP A 157 9.70 -6.54 25.25
N THR A 158 9.91 -7.25 26.36
CA THR A 158 11.09 -7.04 27.25
C THR A 158 12.06 -8.22 27.27
N GLN A 159 11.71 -9.35 26.66
CA GLN A 159 12.57 -10.54 26.67
C GLN A 159 13.59 -10.51 25.54
N GLN A 160 14.66 -11.29 25.68
CA GLN A 160 15.76 -11.35 24.71
C GLN A 160 15.43 -12.13 23.43
N TRP A 161 14.41 -12.98 23.47
CA TRP A 161 13.95 -13.79 22.34
C TRP A 161 12.69 -13.15 21.73
N GLN A 162 12.38 -13.42 20.46
CA GLN A 162 11.19 -12.88 19.80
C GLN A 162 10.14 -13.98 19.59
N PRO A 163 8.91 -13.85 20.11
CA PRO A 163 7.86 -14.78 19.79
C PRO A 163 7.44 -14.72 18.34
N GLU A 164 7.08 -15.89 17.83
CA GLU A 164 6.47 -16.06 16.51
C GLU A 164 4.94 -15.92 16.57
N ARG A 165 4.34 -16.13 17.74
CA ARG A 165 2.89 -16.18 17.94
C ARG A 165 2.49 -15.48 19.22
N LEU A 166 1.30 -14.89 19.19
CA LEU A 166 0.68 -14.18 20.30
C LEU A 166 -0.75 -14.67 20.48
N THR A 167 -1.15 -14.84 21.74
CA THR A 167 -2.52 -15.15 22.12
C THR A 167 -3.25 -13.89 22.56
N VAL A 168 -4.42 -13.65 21.98
CA VAL A 168 -5.34 -12.58 22.38
C VAL A 168 -6.53 -13.20 23.07
N THR A 169 -6.77 -12.80 24.30
CA THR A 169 -7.86 -13.34 25.12
C THR A 169 -8.88 -12.24 25.42
N LEU A 170 -10.15 -12.49 25.11
CA LEU A 170 -11.27 -11.63 25.48
C LEU A 170 -11.85 -12.06 26.81
N ILE A 171 -11.79 -11.16 27.78
CA ILE A 171 -12.31 -11.34 29.12
C ILE A 171 -13.53 -10.44 29.30
N ASN A 172 -14.64 -11.00 29.74
CA ASN A 172 -15.87 -10.23 29.98
C ASN A 172 -15.78 -9.38 31.26
N HIS A 173 -16.82 -8.58 31.51
CA HIS A 173 -16.93 -7.76 32.74
C HIS A 173 -16.96 -8.58 34.05
N GLU A 174 -17.26 -9.87 34.01
CA GLU A 174 -17.22 -10.78 35.16
C GLU A 174 -15.83 -11.40 35.39
N GLY A 175 -14.85 -11.10 34.54
CA GLY A 175 -13.50 -11.68 34.61
C GLY A 175 -13.38 -13.08 33.99
N ARG A 176 -14.40 -13.54 33.25
CA ARG A 176 -14.38 -14.84 32.55
C ARG A 176 -13.87 -14.69 31.13
N GLU A 177 -13.06 -15.65 30.70
CA GLU A 177 -12.66 -15.80 29.31
C GLU A 177 -13.87 -16.18 28.45
N THR A 178 -14.08 -15.45 27.36
CA THR A 178 -15.20 -15.66 26.43
C THR A 178 -14.74 -16.00 25.02
N GLY A 179 -13.47 -15.78 24.72
CA GLY A 179 -12.86 -16.16 23.45
C GLY A 179 -11.36 -15.93 23.48
N SER A 180 -10.64 -16.72 22.70
CA SER A 180 -9.20 -16.58 22.55
C SER A 180 -8.79 -16.96 21.14
N ILE A 181 -7.78 -16.28 20.62
CA ILE A 181 -7.19 -16.56 19.31
C ILE A 181 -5.67 -16.51 19.41
N GLU A 182 -5.01 -17.41 18.69
CA GLU A 182 -3.55 -17.40 18.53
C GLU A 182 -3.22 -16.89 17.12
N VAL A 183 -2.31 -15.92 17.04
CA VAL A 183 -2.03 -15.18 15.80
C VAL A 183 -0.52 -15.07 15.60
N PRO A 184 -0.01 -15.35 14.38
CA PRO A 184 1.40 -15.15 14.08
C PRO A 184 1.77 -13.65 14.11
N ILE A 185 2.98 -13.36 14.58
CA ILE A 185 3.58 -12.02 14.54
C ILE A 185 4.46 -11.92 13.31
N SER A 186 4.06 -11.09 12.36
CA SER A 186 4.83 -10.85 11.14
C SER A 186 6.00 -9.90 11.42
N THR A 187 7.11 -10.08 10.72
CA THR A 187 8.21 -9.11 10.75
C THR A 187 7.94 -8.01 9.72
N THR A 188 8.32 -6.76 10.00
CA THR A 188 8.26 -5.66 9.03
C THR A 188 9.17 -5.99 7.83
N GLY A 189 8.63 -6.68 6.83
CA GLY A 189 9.38 -7.23 5.68
C GLY A 189 8.69 -8.41 4.99
N SER A 190 7.83 -9.17 5.67
CA SER A 190 7.05 -10.24 5.05
C SER A 190 5.69 -9.71 4.56
N ARG A 191 5.65 -9.18 3.34
CA ARG A 191 4.39 -9.08 2.58
C ARG A 191 3.88 -10.51 2.35
N GLN A 192 2.86 -10.94 3.10
CA GLN A 192 2.05 -12.10 2.74
C GLN A 192 1.39 -11.82 1.39
N SER A 193 1.96 -12.42 0.34
CA SER A 193 1.35 -12.53 -0.98
C SER A 193 0.46 -13.77 -1.00
N ASP A 194 -0.67 -13.73 -0.29
CA ASP A 194 -1.74 -14.71 -0.47
C ASP A 194 -2.74 -14.15 -1.48
N LEU A 195 -2.35 -14.20 -2.76
CA LEU A 195 -3.30 -14.16 -3.88
C LEU A 195 -3.53 -15.61 -4.31
N PRO A 196 -4.79 -16.08 -4.37
CA PRO A 196 -5.08 -17.42 -4.87
C PRO A 196 -4.66 -17.51 -6.34
N LYS A 197 -3.86 -18.52 -6.67
CA LYS A 197 -3.54 -18.87 -8.06
C LYS A 197 -4.85 -19.19 -8.78
N GLU A 198 -5.29 -18.31 -9.67
CA GLU A 198 -6.27 -18.64 -10.69
C GLU A 198 -5.78 -19.88 -11.45
N GLN A 199 -6.47 -21.00 -11.24
CA GLN A 199 -6.42 -22.12 -12.17
C GLN A 199 -7.18 -21.69 -13.42
N LYS A 200 -6.47 -21.45 -14.51
CA LYS A 200 -7.09 -21.41 -15.84
C LYS A 200 -7.30 -22.85 -16.33
N PRO A 201 -8.43 -23.14 -17.01
CA PRO A 201 -8.62 -24.39 -17.76
C PRO A 201 -7.68 -24.50 -18.95
#